data_AF-A0AAD3R4R8-F1
#
_entry.id   AF-A0AAD3R4R8-F1
#
_cell.length_a   1.000
_cell.length_b   1.000
_cell.length_c   1.000
_cell.angle_alpha   90.00
_cell.angle_beta   90.00
_cell.angle_gamma   90.00
#
_symmetry.space_group_name_H-M   'P 1'
#
loop_
_entity.id
_entity.type
_entity.pdbx_description
1 polymer ?
#
loop_
_entity_poly.entity_id
_entity_poly.type
_entity_poly.pdbx_seq_one_letter_code
_entity_poly.pdbx_strand_id
1 'polypeptide(L)'
;METFHHKTCIRFVPHRGQSDYLSIESELGCWSTIGRDGGQQVVSLSVYGCLDHGIIQHELLHALGFYHEHTRSDRDKTAFSSSYGADTITPIPDSSVPIGQKDDMSDIDILRINRLYECNI
;
A
#
# COMPACT_ATOMS: atom_id res chain seq x y z
N MET A 1 -3.03 0.62 -12.01
CA MET A 1 -2.85 2.05 -12.33
C MET A 1 -4.17 2.76 -12.61
N GLU A 2 -5.10 2.13 -13.34
CA GLU A 2 -6.42 2.69 -13.64
C GLU A 2 -7.16 3.23 -12.40
N THR A 3 -7.22 2.47 -11.30
CA THR A 3 -7.93 2.89 -10.08
C THR A 3 -7.40 4.21 -9.52
N PHE A 4 -6.07 4.40 -9.47
CA PHE A 4 -5.48 5.69 -9.08
C PHE A 4 -5.95 6.81 -10.00
N HIS A 5 -5.94 6.57 -11.32
CA HIS A 5 -6.26 7.60 -12.31
C HIS A 5 -7.74 7.98 -12.31
N HIS A 6 -8.64 7.04 -12.05
CA HIS A 6 -10.09 7.29 -12.04
C HIS A 6 -10.63 7.81 -10.72
N LYS A 7 -10.08 7.35 -9.59
CA LYS A 7 -10.64 7.63 -8.26
C LYS A 7 -9.85 8.65 -7.44
N THR A 8 -8.69 9.09 -7.95
CA THR A 8 -7.83 10.06 -7.29
C THR A 8 -7.25 11.07 -8.29
N CYS A 9 -6.55 12.09 -7.79
CA CYS A 9 -5.76 13.01 -8.61
C CYS A 9 -4.33 12.50 -8.91
N ILE A 10 -3.92 11.34 -8.38
CA ILE A 10 -2.58 10.79 -8.59
C ILE A 10 -2.39 10.29 -10.01
N ARG A 11 -1.27 10.65 -10.64
CA ARG A 11 -0.89 10.23 -11.99
C ARG A 11 0.54 9.71 -12.02
N PHE A 12 0.69 8.39 -12.09
CA PHE A 12 1.95 7.76 -12.47
C PHE A 12 2.21 7.99 -13.96
N VAL A 13 3.34 8.63 -14.27
CA VAL A 13 3.76 8.98 -15.63
C VAL A 13 5.16 8.42 -15.92
N PRO A 14 5.49 8.10 -17.18
CA PRO A 14 6.84 7.69 -17.53
C PRO A 14 7.87 8.74 -17.13
N HIS A 15 8.99 8.29 -16.57
CA HIS A 15 10.13 9.14 -16.24
C HIS A 15 10.69 9.82 -17.51
N ARG A 16 10.95 11.12 -17.42
CA ARG A 16 11.48 11.99 -18.50
C ARG A 16 12.62 12.88 -18.00
N GLY A 17 13.32 12.47 -16.94
CA GLY A 17 14.40 13.24 -16.32
C GLY A 17 13.99 14.04 -15.07
N GLN A 18 12.85 13.74 -14.45
CA GLN A 18 12.52 14.27 -13.12
C GLN A 18 13.57 13.80 -12.11
N SER A 19 14.00 14.67 -11.18
CA SER A 19 15.02 14.31 -10.19
C SER A 19 14.60 13.12 -9.32
N ASP A 20 13.31 13.06 -8.99
CA ASP A 20 12.75 12.09 -8.06
C ASP A 20 11.76 11.21 -8.81
N TYR A 21 11.98 9.91 -8.76
CA TYR A 21 11.18 8.94 -9.52
C TYR A 21 11.21 7.55 -8.89
N LEU A 22 10.16 6.78 -9.19
CA LEU A 22 10.09 5.37 -8.83
C LEU A 22 10.78 4.53 -9.92
N SER A 23 11.73 3.69 -9.50
CA SER A 23 12.31 2.63 -10.32
C SER A 23 11.60 1.33 -10.02
N ILE A 24 10.86 0.79 -10.98
CA ILE A 24 10.16 -0.48 -10.82
C ILE A 24 11.12 -1.60 -11.20
N GLU A 25 11.52 -2.41 -10.22
CA GLU A 25 12.57 -3.42 -10.40
C GLU A 25 12.10 -4.79 -9.88
N SER A 26 12.68 -5.87 -10.41
CA SER A 26 12.38 -7.23 -9.95
C SER A 26 13.46 -7.71 -8.98
N GLU A 27 13.47 -7.15 -7.77
CA GLU A 27 14.33 -7.64 -6.69
C GLU A 27 13.68 -8.78 -5.89
N LEU A 28 14.21 -9.08 -4.69
CA LEU A 28 13.68 -10.11 -3.81
C LEU A 28 12.42 -9.60 -3.09
N GLY A 29 11.27 -10.19 -3.42
CA GLY A 29 9.99 -9.90 -2.77
C GLY A 29 9.28 -8.64 -3.27
N CYS A 30 8.21 -8.26 -2.57
CA CYS A 30 7.38 -7.10 -2.87
C CYS A 30 7.59 -6.07 -1.76
N TRP A 31 8.10 -4.88 -2.11
CA TRP A 31 8.32 -3.81 -1.14
C TRP A 31 8.51 -2.45 -1.82
N SER A 32 8.23 -1.38 -1.05
CA SER A 32 8.64 -0.02 -1.34
C SER A 32 9.00 0.73 -0.05
N THR A 33 9.81 1.77 -0.14
CA THR A 33 9.97 2.73 0.97
C THR A 33 8.71 3.59 1.11
N ILE A 34 8.52 4.17 2.30
CA ILE A 34 7.31 4.92 2.63
C ILE A 34 7.49 6.40 2.29
N GLY A 35 6.70 6.88 1.33
CA GLY A 35 6.73 8.26 0.86
C GLY A 35 7.88 8.55 -0.10
N ARG A 36 8.06 9.83 -0.42
CA ARG A 36 9.12 10.31 -1.32
C ARG A 36 10.44 10.41 -0.57
N ASP A 37 11.41 9.57 -0.95
CA ASP A 37 12.74 9.50 -0.34
C ASP A 37 13.79 10.40 -1.03
N GLY A 38 13.46 10.89 -2.24
CA GLY A 38 14.34 11.74 -3.05
C GLY A 38 15.25 10.94 -4.01
N GLY A 39 15.51 11.46 -5.20
CA GLY A 39 16.29 10.74 -6.21
C GLY A 39 15.58 9.50 -6.77
N GLN A 40 16.37 8.51 -7.20
CA GLN A 40 15.85 7.19 -7.59
C GLN A 40 15.40 6.42 -6.36
N GLN A 41 14.14 6.00 -6.33
CA GLN A 41 13.56 5.19 -5.27
C GLN A 41 13.03 3.88 -5.85
N VAL A 42 13.45 2.74 -5.32
CA VAL A 42 13.03 1.42 -5.82
C VAL A 42 11.64 1.04 -5.29
N VAL A 43 10.83 0.48 -6.19
CA VAL A 43 9.65 -0.33 -5.86
C VAL A 43 9.93 -1.73 -6.39
N SER A 44 10.16 -2.68 -5.49
CA SER A 44 10.42 -4.07 -5.87
C SER A 44 9.11 -4.78 -6.15
N LEU A 45 8.97 -5.28 -7.38
CA LEU A 45 7.90 -6.15 -7.82
C LEU A 45 8.51 -7.37 -8.47
N SER A 46 8.90 -8.35 -7.64
CA SER A 46 9.45 -9.61 -8.13
C SER A 46 8.51 -10.25 -9.15
N VAL A 47 9.07 -10.68 -10.29
CA VAL A 47 8.33 -11.45 -11.31
C VAL A 47 7.76 -12.75 -10.73
N TYR A 48 8.30 -13.21 -9.60
CA TYR A 48 7.79 -14.34 -8.83
C TYR A 48 6.99 -13.83 -7.62
N GLY A 49 5.67 -13.77 -7.78
CA GLY A 49 4.73 -13.57 -6.68
C GLY A 49 4.26 -12.14 -6.40
N CYS A 50 4.81 -11.11 -7.08
CA CYS A 50 4.39 -9.71 -6.87
C CYS A 50 3.61 -9.11 -8.05
N LEU A 51 3.56 -9.79 -9.21
CA LEU A 51 2.83 -9.32 -10.39
C LEU A 51 1.32 -9.59 -10.29
N ASP A 52 0.74 -9.08 -9.21
CA ASP A 52 -0.68 -9.13 -8.89
C ASP A 52 -1.21 -7.70 -8.77
N HIS A 53 -2.47 -7.48 -9.17
CA HIS A 53 -3.04 -6.15 -9.24
C HIS A 53 -3.03 -5.43 -7.88
N GLY A 54 -3.50 -6.08 -6.83
CA GLY A 54 -3.57 -5.48 -5.50
C GLY A 54 -2.21 -5.34 -4.84
N ILE A 55 -1.28 -6.27 -5.09
CA ILE A 55 0.10 -6.15 -4.61
C ILE A 55 0.78 -4.93 -5.23
N ILE A 56 0.65 -4.73 -6.54
CA ILE A 56 1.22 -3.56 -7.21
C ILE A 56 0.63 -2.27 -6.63
N GLN A 57 -0.69 -2.22 -6.40
CA GLN A 57 -1.32 -1.07 -5.76
C GLN A 57 -0.82 -0.84 -4.32
N HIS A 58 -0.63 -1.92 -3.55
CA HIS A 58 -0.12 -1.88 -2.19
C HIS A 58 1.28 -1.25 -2.11
N GLU A 59 2.20 -1.68 -2.97
CA GLU A 59 3.56 -1.11 -2.98
C GLU A 59 3.58 0.36 -3.44
N LEU A 60 2.66 0.74 -4.33
CA LEU A 60 2.51 2.13 -4.73
C LEU A 60 1.87 3.00 -3.64
N LEU A 61 0.97 2.44 -2.82
CA LEU A 61 0.48 3.12 -1.63
C LEU A 61 1.61 3.40 -0.63
N HIS A 62 2.54 2.47 -0.45
CA HIS A 62 3.76 2.72 0.32
C HIS A 62 4.56 3.89 -0.24
N ALA A 63 4.83 3.90 -1.55
CA ALA A 63 5.53 5.02 -2.20
C ALA A 63 4.78 6.37 -2.05
N LEU A 64 3.45 6.36 -1.89
CA LEU A 64 2.62 7.54 -1.60
C LEU A 64 2.59 7.95 -0.11
N GLY A 65 3.23 7.19 0.78
CA GLY A 65 3.38 7.53 2.19
C GLY A 65 2.44 6.80 3.15
N PHE A 66 1.77 5.73 2.71
CA PHE A 66 0.85 4.97 3.56
C PHE A 66 1.54 3.79 4.25
N TYR A 67 1.33 3.66 5.55
CA TYR A 67 1.74 2.48 6.34
C TYR A 67 0.67 1.38 6.27
N HIS A 68 1.01 0.17 6.71
CA HIS A 68 0.03 -0.91 6.87
C HIS A 68 -1.06 -0.54 7.87
N GLU A 69 -2.32 -0.88 7.58
CA GLU A 69 -3.47 -0.48 8.39
C GLU A 69 -3.37 -0.93 9.85
N HIS A 70 -2.80 -2.11 10.09
CA HIS A 70 -2.60 -2.65 11.43
C HIS A 70 -1.51 -1.91 12.24
N THR A 71 -0.87 -0.87 11.71
CA THR A 71 0.13 -0.09 12.45
C THR A 71 -0.42 1.23 12.99
N ARG A 72 -1.70 1.53 12.75
CA ARG A 72 -2.36 2.73 13.27
C ARG A 72 -2.25 2.86 14.79
N SER A 73 -2.15 4.09 15.27
CA SER A 73 -1.99 4.41 16.69
C SER A 73 -3.20 4.05 17.55
N ASP A 74 -4.39 3.98 16.94
CA ASP A 74 -5.66 3.61 17.58
C ASP A 74 -5.98 2.11 17.47
N ARG A 75 -5.09 1.32 16.88
CA ARG A 75 -5.24 -0.14 16.87
C ARG A 75 -5.14 -0.70 18.28
N ASP A 76 -6.07 -1.59 18.63
CA ASP A 76 -5.98 -2.34 19.88
C ASP A 76 -4.78 -3.30 19.88
N LYS A 77 -3.95 -3.22 20.92
CA LYS A 77 -2.79 -4.08 21.10
C LYS A 77 -3.18 -5.55 21.21
N THR A 78 -4.36 -5.87 21.75
CA THR A 78 -4.82 -7.25 21.94
C THR A 78 -5.23 -7.95 20.66
N ALA A 79 -5.31 -7.24 19.52
CA ALA A 79 -5.57 -7.86 18.23
C ALA A 79 -4.39 -8.69 17.70
N PHE A 80 -3.20 -8.63 18.32
CA PHE A 80 -2.06 -9.49 17.98
C PHE A 80 -1.97 -10.68 18.94
N SER A 81 -1.84 -11.89 18.40
CA SER A 81 -1.59 -13.10 19.20
C SER A 81 -0.10 -13.36 19.39
N SER A 82 0.29 -13.72 20.62
CA SER A 82 1.60 -14.29 20.95
C SER A 82 1.58 -15.82 21.13
N SER A 83 0.42 -16.45 20.90
CA SER A 83 0.23 -17.88 21.11
C SER A 83 0.60 -18.68 19.87
N TYR A 84 1.42 -19.71 20.04
CA TYR A 84 1.78 -20.62 18.96
C TYR A 84 0.55 -21.32 18.38
N GLY A 85 0.41 -21.30 17.05
CA GLY A 85 -0.70 -21.92 16.32
C GLY A 85 -1.98 -21.09 16.25
N ALA A 86 -2.03 -19.91 16.88
CA ALA A 86 -3.11 -18.95 16.70
C ALA A 86 -2.82 -17.99 15.54
N ASP A 87 -3.87 -17.42 14.96
CA ASP A 87 -3.73 -16.35 13.96
C ASP A 87 -2.95 -15.18 14.56
N THR A 88 -2.02 -14.62 13.78
CA THR A 88 -1.18 -13.52 14.27
C THR A 88 -1.99 -12.26 14.53
N ILE A 89 -2.99 -11.96 13.68
CA ILE A 89 -3.96 -10.88 13.85
C ILE A 89 -5.36 -11.46 13.90
N THR A 90 -6.11 -11.16 14.96
CA THR A 90 -7.54 -11.49 15.07
C THR A 90 -8.35 -10.20 15.20
N PRO A 91 -9.28 -9.93 14.27
CA PRO A 91 -10.18 -8.80 14.38
C PRO A 91 -11.03 -8.86 15.66
N ILE A 92 -11.27 -7.70 16.26
CA ILE A 92 -12.07 -7.56 17.47
C ILE A 92 -13.11 -6.44 17.28
N PRO A 93 -14.31 -6.56 17.87
CA PRO A 93 -14.78 -7.69 18.68
C PRO A 93 -15.23 -8.91 17.85
N ASP A 94 -15.39 -8.75 16.54
CA ASP A 94 -15.87 -9.80 15.64
C ASP A 94 -14.72 -10.41 14.84
N SER A 95 -14.30 -11.61 15.22
CA SER A 95 -13.21 -12.34 14.56
C SER A 95 -13.57 -12.89 13.19
N SER A 96 -14.84 -12.82 12.78
CA SER A 96 -15.29 -13.29 11.46
C SER A 96 -15.05 -12.26 10.35
N VAL A 97 -14.71 -11.02 10.71
CA VAL A 97 -14.46 -9.95 9.74
C VAL A 97 -13.23 -10.29 8.89
N PRO A 98 -13.34 -10.31 7.55
CA PRO A 98 -12.20 -10.60 6.70
C PRO A 98 -11.17 -9.45 6.72
N ILE A 99 -9.89 -9.81 6.73
CA ILE A 99 -8.75 -8.88 6.62
C ILE A 99 -7.76 -9.39 5.58
N GLY A 100 -6.98 -8.47 5.00
CA GLY A 100 -5.91 -8.82 4.06
C GLY A 100 -6.36 -9.06 2.62
N GLN A 101 -7.51 -8.51 2.22
CA GLN A 101 -7.95 -8.49 0.81
C GLN A 101 -6.92 -7.79 -0.09
N LYS A 102 -6.80 -8.26 -1.34
CA LYS A 102 -5.86 -7.75 -2.35
C LYS A 102 -6.53 -7.55 -3.72
N ASP A 103 -7.85 -7.35 -3.74
CA ASP A 103 -8.59 -7.25 -5.00
C ASP A 103 -8.44 -5.87 -5.64
N ASP A 104 -8.63 -4.81 -4.84
CA ASP A 104 -8.44 -3.40 -5.23
C ASP A 104 -8.28 -2.53 -3.95
N MET A 105 -7.99 -1.25 -4.11
CA MET A 105 -8.03 -0.26 -3.03
C MET A 105 -9.45 -0.13 -2.45
N SER A 106 -9.55 -0.09 -1.13
CA SER A 106 -10.83 0.19 -0.47
C SER A 106 -11.23 1.66 -0.63
N ASP A 107 -12.51 1.97 -0.40
CA ASP A 107 -12.98 3.36 -0.41
C ASP A 107 -12.27 4.23 0.64
N ILE A 108 -11.82 3.65 1.75
CA ILE A 108 -11.04 4.34 2.78
C ILE A 108 -9.63 4.65 2.29
N ASP A 109 -8.99 3.74 1.56
CA ASP A 109 -7.66 3.99 0.98
C ASP A 109 -7.73 5.15 -0.02
N ILE A 110 -8.73 5.13 -0.90
CA ILE A 110 -8.99 6.20 -1.87
C ILE A 110 -9.26 7.52 -1.17
N LEU A 111 -10.15 7.53 -0.16
CA LEU A 111 -10.46 8.72 0.64
C LEU A 111 -9.20 9.30 1.28
N ARG A 112 -8.31 8.46 1.80
CA ARG A 112 -7.06 8.89 2.43
C ARG A 112 -6.07 9.46 1.45
N ILE A 113 -5.91 8.87 0.26
CA ILE A 113 -5.11 9.46 -0.82
C ILE A 113 -5.64 10.86 -1.14
N ASN A 114 -6.94 10.96 -1.39
CA ASN A 114 -7.57 12.20 -1.82
C ASN A 114 -7.47 13.30 -0.77
N ARG A 115 -7.60 12.93 0.51
CA ARG A 115 -7.41 13.86 1.62
C ARG A 115 -5.95 14.28 1.80
N LEU A 116 -5.00 13.35 1.68
CA LEU A 116 -3.57 13.64 1.85
C LEU A 116 -3.02 14.53 0.74
N TYR A 117 -3.46 14.30 -0.49
CA TYR A 117 -2.99 15.02 -1.69
C TYR A 117 -3.95 16.13 -2.14
N GLU A 118 -4.94 16.48 -1.31
CA GLU A 118 -5.91 17.56 -1.56
C GLU A 118 -6.53 17.48 -2.95
N CYS A 119 -6.89 16.27 -3.37
CA CYS A 119 -7.50 16.06 -4.68
C CYS A 119 -8.85 16.77 -4.74
N ASN A 120 -9.04 17.61 -5.77
CA ASN A 120 -10.31 18.25 -6.05
C ASN A 120 -11.17 17.30 -6.88
N ILE A 121 -12.16 16.66 -6.24
CA ILE A 121 -13.01 15.60 -6.81
C ILE A 121 -14.47 15.94 -6.54
#